data_AF-A0A821W681-F1
#
_entry.id   AF-A0A821W681-F1
#
_cell.length_a   1.000
_cell.length_b   1.000
_cell.length_c   1.000
_cell.angle_alpha   90.00
_cell.angle_beta   90.00
_cell.angle_gamma   90.00
#
_symmetry.space_group_name_H-M   'P 1'
#
loop_
_entity.id
_entity.type
_entity.pdbx_description
1 polymer ?
#
loop_
_entity_poly.entity_id
_entity_poly.type
_entity_poly.pdbx_seq_one_letter_code
_entity_poly.pdbx_strand_id
1 'polypeptide(L)'
;MIAHQTTQDNCLHFPRSSTSTTMMIESHSQLSTSSEMKPTKGQINASSETLPKYPVQFTAEDLRTHLEPIIQKMIVCEDSYPFRQPIDAMTIITKHPMDISTMHNKLLHGEYKNPLEFCDDAWLMFNNAWLYNKKTTPIYTMCTNLAKLFVEYFDPIIQALGYCCSRQYVYLPKVMLCYGKKQCCRISRDDNYYYYDNPEPSRFNLSNDIYTFCAECFHSIKCESILVGDDPTQTLVEIPKTLFISAKNDIQEPEIMIECIVCTRRWHQICALHLNEIWPEGFICNTCLRQYNIKRKENSYIAQKLTVTDLSSQLEQRVNTFLFDKNCYESRVTIRVLASSDNICKVTP
;
A
#
# COMPACT_ATOMS: atom_id res chain seq x y z
N MET A 1 27.77 -32.28 1.46
CA MET A 1 26.71 -31.97 0.48
C MET A 1 25.53 -31.43 1.26
N ILE A 2 25.45 -30.11 1.38
CA ILE A 2 24.45 -29.39 2.17
C ILE A 2 23.34 -29.00 1.19
N ALA A 3 22.13 -29.54 1.40
CA ALA A 3 20.95 -29.17 0.64
C ALA A 3 20.37 -27.89 1.23
N HIS A 4 20.44 -26.80 0.45
CA HIS A 4 19.72 -25.57 0.71
C HIS A 4 18.22 -25.81 0.53
N GLN A 5 17.45 -25.74 1.63
CA GLN A 5 16.00 -25.52 1.57
C GLN A 5 15.75 -24.01 1.62
N THR A 6 15.47 -23.42 0.47
CA THR A 6 14.89 -22.09 0.34
C THR A 6 13.44 -22.13 0.79
N THR A 7 13.12 -21.47 1.90
CA THR A 7 11.76 -21.11 2.29
C THR A 7 11.28 -19.96 1.40
N GLN A 8 10.23 -20.21 0.61
CA GLN A 8 9.54 -19.19 -0.17
C GLN A 8 8.65 -18.33 0.74
N ASP A 9 9.01 -17.07 0.90
CA ASP A 9 8.20 -16.04 1.53
C ASP A 9 7.04 -15.62 0.60
N ASN A 10 5.85 -16.18 0.81
CA ASN A 10 4.63 -15.77 0.12
C ASN A 10 3.96 -14.60 0.86
N CYS A 11 4.40 -13.39 0.58
CA CYS A 11 3.54 -12.22 0.73
C CYS A 11 2.38 -12.32 -0.28
N LEU A 12 1.19 -11.81 0.07
CA LEU A 12 0.09 -11.59 -0.88
C LEU A 12 0.49 -10.49 -1.87
N HIS A 13 1.42 -10.81 -2.77
CA HIS A 13 1.61 -10.06 -4.00
C HIS A 13 0.43 -10.40 -4.90
N PHE A 14 -0.44 -9.44 -5.15
CA PHE A 14 -1.31 -9.51 -6.32
C PHE A 14 -0.39 -9.45 -7.54
N PRO A 15 -0.26 -10.53 -8.34
CA PRO A 15 0.55 -10.47 -9.54
C PRO A 15 -0.09 -9.46 -10.51
N ARG A 16 0.71 -8.63 -11.17
CA ARG A 16 0.29 -8.04 -12.45
C ARG A 16 0.28 -9.19 -13.46
N SER A 17 -0.88 -9.75 -13.74
CA SER A 17 -1.04 -10.66 -14.88
C SER A 17 -1.03 -9.84 -16.17
N SER A 18 0.15 -9.71 -16.77
CA SER A 18 0.30 -9.42 -18.19
C SER A 18 0.19 -10.73 -18.97
N THR A 19 -1.04 -11.20 -19.17
CA THR A 19 -1.34 -12.27 -20.12
C THR A 19 -2.65 -11.92 -20.80
N SER A 20 -2.52 -11.51 -22.07
CA SER A 20 -3.64 -11.36 -22.99
C SER A 20 -4.20 -12.74 -23.29
N THR A 21 -5.29 -13.11 -22.64
CA THR A 21 -6.10 -14.26 -23.03
C THR A 21 -7.49 -13.74 -23.35
N THR A 22 -7.76 -13.63 -24.65
CA THR A 22 -9.09 -13.33 -25.19
C THR A 22 -10.03 -14.47 -24.81
N MET A 23 -10.89 -14.26 -23.82
CA MET A 23 -12.09 -15.06 -23.63
C MET A 23 -13.30 -14.24 -24.07
N MET A 24 -13.99 -14.75 -25.09
CA MET A 24 -15.23 -14.18 -25.60
C MET A 24 -16.32 -14.32 -24.54
N ILE A 25 -16.84 -13.20 -24.06
CA ILE A 25 -18.04 -13.16 -23.25
C ILE A 25 -19.21 -12.95 -24.21
N GLU A 26 -20.11 -13.93 -24.25
CA GLU A 26 -21.37 -13.84 -24.97
C GLU A 26 -22.22 -12.69 -24.42
N SER A 27 -22.78 -11.95 -25.36
CA SER A 27 -23.46 -10.69 -25.22
C SER A 27 -24.82 -10.81 -24.55
N HIS A 28 -24.97 -10.17 -23.39
CA HIS A 28 -26.26 -9.60 -22.97
C HIS A 28 -26.09 -8.09 -22.68
N SER A 29 -26.42 -7.33 -23.73
CA SER A 29 -27.04 -6.00 -23.77
C SER A 29 -26.49 -4.85 -22.92
N GLN A 30 -25.84 -3.94 -23.66
CA GLN A 30 -25.81 -2.47 -23.50
C GLN A 30 -25.06 -1.87 -22.30
N LEU A 31 -23.73 -2.04 -22.27
CA LEU A 31 -22.84 -0.95 -21.84
C LEU A 31 -22.48 -0.15 -23.09
N SER A 32 -22.99 1.07 -23.18
CA SER A 32 -22.57 2.02 -24.20
C SER A 32 -21.07 2.28 -24.07
N THR A 33 -20.41 2.13 -25.20
CA THR A 33 -19.06 2.57 -25.52
C THR A 33 -18.66 3.82 -24.74
N SER A 34 -17.45 3.79 -24.18
CA SER A 34 -16.69 4.95 -23.71
C SER A 34 -16.96 6.17 -24.60
N SER A 35 -17.81 7.07 -24.09
CA SER A 35 -17.88 8.41 -24.65
C SER A 35 -16.55 9.05 -24.31
N GLU A 36 -15.70 9.23 -25.33
CA GLU A 36 -14.62 10.21 -25.25
C GLU A 36 -15.26 11.54 -24.84
N MET A 37 -15.10 11.91 -23.56
CA MET A 37 -15.52 13.20 -23.05
C MET A 37 -14.69 14.26 -23.78
N LYS A 38 -15.24 14.80 -24.88
CA LYS A 38 -14.65 15.93 -25.59
C LYS A 38 -14.58 17.12 -24.63
N PRO A 39 -13.42 17.77 -24.48
CA PRO A 39 -13.28 18.90 -23.58
C PRO A 39 -14.18 20.05 -24.06
N THR A 40 -15.10 20.46 -23.20
CA THR A 40 -16.13 21.47 -23.52
C THR A 40 -15.60 22.91 -23.39
N LYS A 41 -14.32 23.09 -23.02
CA LYS A 41 -13.68 24.39 -22.70
C LYS A 41 -12.24 24.45 -23.21
N GLY A 42 -11.71 25.67 -23.37
CA GLY A 42 -10.30 25.94 -23.68
C GLY A 42 -9.35 25.40 -22.59
N GLN A 43 -8.08 25.18 -22.93
CA GLN A 43 -7.08 24.59 -22.04
C GLN A 43 -6.81 25.48 -20.82
N ILE A 44 -6.81 24.89 -19.63
CA ILE A 44 -6.59 25.59 -18.35
C ILE A 44 -5.23 25.18 -17.76
N ASN A 45 -4.50 26.13 -17.19
CA ASN A 45 -3.26 25.84 -16.46
C ASN A 45 -3.57 25.27 -15.07
N ALA A 46 -2.71 24.39 -14.56
CA ALA A 46 -2.89 23.78 -13.24
C ALA A 46 -2.69 24.73 -12.04
N SER A 47 -2.61 26.06 -12.26
CA SER A 47 -2.43 27.03 -11.18
C SER A 47 -3.72 27.17 -10.37
N SER A 48 -3.58 27.00 -9.04
CA SER A 48 -4.68 26.89 -8.06
C SER A 48 -5.76 27.98 -8.15
N GLU A 49 -5.41 29.20 -8.55
CA GLU A 49 -6.33 30.35 -8.65
C GLU A 49 -7.37 30.23 -9.78
N THR A 50 -7.08 29.43 -10.82
CA THR A 50 -7.95 29.30 -12.02
C THR A 50 -8.72 27.98 -12.08
N LEU A 51 -8.51 27.10 -11.10
CA LEU A 51 -9.07 25.76 -11.12
C LEU A 51 -10.57 25.76 -10.75
N PRO A 52 -11.39 25.01 -11.49
CA PRO A 52 -12.76 24.76 -11.07
C PRO A 52 -12.78 23.98 -9.75
N LYS A 53 -13.67 24.36 -8.83
CA LYS A 53 -13.94 23.61 -7.60
C LYS A 53 -15.34 23.03 -7.68
N TYR A 54 -15.44 21.75 -8.04
CA TYR A 54 -16.69 21.02 -8.16
C TYR A 54 -16.59 19.71 -7.37
N PRO A 55 -16.75 19.77 -6.03
CA PRO A 55 -16.82 18.57 -5.21
C PRO A 55 -17.84 17.59 -5.78
N VAL A 56 -17.45 16.33 -5.93
CA VAL A 56 -18.35 15.30 -6.45
C VAL A 56 -19.33 14.91 -5.36
N GLN A 57 -20.61 14.86 -5.73
CA GLN A 57 -21.68 14.36 -4.91
C GLN A 57 -22.34 13.19 -5.63
N PHE A 58 -22.65 12.13 -4.90
CA PHE A 58 -23.41 11.00 -5.40
C PHE A 58 -24.78 11.01 -4.73
N THR A 59 -25.83 10.77 -5.51
CA THR A 59 -27.13 10.46 -4.91
C THR A 59 -27.13 9.01 -4.43
N ALA A 60 -28.03 8.69 -3.49
CA ALA A 60 -28.22 7.30 -3.06
C ALA A 60 -28.56 6.39 -4.24
N GLU A 61 -29.32 6.88 -5.23
CA GLU A 61 -29.68 6.12 -6.42
C GLU A 61 -28.49 5.86 -7.35
N ASP A 62 -27.62 6.85 -7.53
CA ASP A 62 -26.38 6.67 -8.30
C ASP A 62 -25.52 5.55 -7.68
N LEU A 63 -25.37 5.58 -6.35
CA LEU A 63 -24.60 4.56 -5.63
C LEU A 63 -25.28 3.19 -5.72
N ARG A 64 -26.59 3.09 -5.49
CA ARG A 64 -27.32 1.82 -5.65
C ARG A 64 -27.13 1.22 -7.03
N THR A 65 -27.29 2.02 -8.08
CA THR A 65 -27.15 1.57 -9.48
C THR A 65 -25.79 0.91 -9.74
N HIS A 66 -24.71 1.45 -9.16
CA HIS A 66 -23.35 0.97 -9.42
C HIS A 66 -22.89 -0.10 -8.42
N LEU A 67 -23.34 -0.07 -7.16
CA LEU A 67 -22.82 -0.90 -6.07
C LEU A 67 -23.66 -2.15 -5.79
N GLU A 68 -24.96 -2.12 -6.10
CA GLU A 68 -25.86 -3.26 -5.93
C GLU A 68 -25.40 -4.51 -6.70
N PRO A 69 -24.92 -4.41 -7.96
CA PRO A 69 -24.39 -5.58 -8.68
C PRO A 69 -23.20 -6.23 -7.98
N ILE A 70 -22.40 -5.47 -7.23
CA ILE A 70 -21.26 -6.00 -6.47
C ILE A 70 -21.74 -6.84 -5.29
N ILE A 71 -22.73 -6.35 -4.53
CA ILE A 71 -23.35 -7.10 -3.43
C ILE A 71 -23.95 -8.42 -3.95
N GLN A 72 -24.71 -8.37 -5.05
CA GLN A 72 -25.30 -9.56 -5.66
C GLN A 72 -24.21 -10.57 -6.05
N LYS A 73 -23.10 -10.10 -6.61
CA LYS A 73 -22.00 -10.98 -7.00
C LYS A 73 -21.29 -11.61 -5.81
N MET A 74 -21.12 -10.85 -4.73
CA MET A 74 -20.60 -11.37 -3.47
C MET A 74 -21.52 -12.44 -2.87
N ILE A 75 -22.84 -12.21 -2.81
CA ILE A 75 -23.81 -13.15 -2.22
C ILE A 75 -23.85 -14.49 -2.98
N VAL A 76 -23.78 -14.46 -4.31
CA VAL A 76 -23.81 -15.67 -5.15
C VAL A 76 -22.55 -16.53 -4.97
N CYS A 77 -21.42 -15.94 -4.58
CA CYS A 77 -20.20 -16.68 -4.29
C CYS A 77 -20.43 -17.68 -3.14
N GLU A 78 -20.03 -18.94 -3.30
CA GLU A 78 -20.16 -19.96 -2.24
C GLU A 78 -19.33 -19.60 -1.00
N ASP A 79 -18.13 -19.06 -1.23
CA ASP A 79 -17.22 -18.59 -0.17
C ASP A 79 -17.80 -17.43 0.64
N SER A 80 -18.92 -16.82 0.22
CA SER A 80 -19.57 -15.77 0.99
C SER A 80 -20.38 -16.24 2.18
N TYR A 81 -20.74 -17.53 2.27
CA TYR A 81 -21.72 -18.04 3.25
C TYR A 81 -21.52 -17.54 4.70
N PRO A 82 -20.29 -17.56 5.28
CA PRO A 82 -20.06 -17.10 6.65
C PRO A 82 -20.22 -15.58 6.85
N PHE A 83 -20.25 -14.80 5.77
CA PHE A 83 -20.22 -13.34 5.77
C PHE A 83 -21.57 -12.72 5.35
N ARG A 84 -22.58 -13.54 5.06
CA ARG A 84 -23.87 -13.08 4.54
C ARG A 84 -24.75 -12.42 5.59
N GLN A 85 -24.54 -12.70 6.87
CA GLN A 85 -25.36 -12.23 7.99
C GLN A 85 -24.46 -11.80 9.16
N PRO A 86 -24.95 -10.94 10.07
CA PRO A 86 -24.20 -10.58 11.26
C PRO A 86 -23.88 -11.82 12.10
N ILE A 87 -22.67 -11.85 12.66
CA ILE A 87 -22.30 -12.85 13.67
C ILE A 87 -22.98 -12.47 14.99
N ASP A 88 -23.40 -13.45 15.80
CA ASP A 88 -24.08 -13.18 17.07
C ASP A 88 -23.19 -12.39 18.04
N ALA A 89 -23.72 -11.31 18.62
CA ALA A 89 -23.02 -10.35 19.47
C ALA A 89 -22.32 -11.00 20.68
N MET A 90 -22.82 -12.13 21.18
CA MET A 90 -22.20 -12.85 22.31
C MET A 90 -20.86 -13.53 21.94
N THR A 91 -20.54 -13.65 20.65
CA THR A 91 -19.32 -14.30 20.15
C THR A 91 -18.29 -13.33 19.58
N ILE A 92 -18.61 -12.03 19.53
CA ILE A 92 -17.80 -11.03 18.83
C ILE A 92 -16.95 -10.21 19.82
N ILE A 93 -15.63 -10.24 19.64
CA ILE A 93 -14.67 -9.33 20.31
C ILE A 93 -14.36 -8.10 19.41
N THR A 94 -14.96 -8.00 18.20
CA THR A 94 -14.72 -6.84 17.31
C THR A 94 -15.47 -5.62 17.76
N LYS A 95 -14.77 -4.49 17.75
CA LYS A 95 -15.33 -3.18 18.10
C LYS A 95 -16.32 -2.69 17.04
N HIS A 96 -16.18 -3.15 15.79
CA HIS A 96 -16.98 -2.73 14.65
C HIS A 96 -17.29 -3.93 13.73
N PRO A 97 -18.34 -4.73 14.01
CA PRO A 97 -18.76 -5.81 13.13
C PRO A 97 -19.26 -5.28 11.79
N MET A 98 -19.05 -6.05 10.73
CA MET A 98 -19.54 -5.76 9.39
C MET A 98 -19.79 -7.08 8.63
N ASP A 99 -20.83 -7.11 7.81
CA ASP A 99 -21.26 -8.25 7.02
C ASP A 99 -22.02 -7.79 5.76
N ILE A 100 -22.24 -8.69 4.80
CA ILE A 100 -22.84 -8.34 3.50
C ILE A 100 -24.28 -7.82 3.65
N SER A 101 -25.08 -8.36 4.58
CA SER A 101 -26.45 -7.88 4.76
C SER A 101 -26.50 -6.48 5.37
N THR A 102 -25.59 -6.19 6.31
CA THR A 102 -25.43 -4.84 6.84
C THR A 102 -24.99 -3.87 5.74
N MET A 103 -23.99 -4.24 4.93
CA MET A 103 -23.57 -3.41 3.78
C MET A 103 -24.71 -3.15 2.80
N HIS A 104 -25.52 -4.16 2.51
CA HIS A 104 -26.67 -4.06 1.63
C HIS A 104 -27.76 -3.15 2.21
N ASN A 105 -28.08 -3.30 3.49
CA ASN A 105 -29.03 -2.41 4.16
C ASN A 105 -28.56 -0.96 4.13
N LYS A 106 -27.28 -0.68 4.44
CA LYS A 106 -26.71 0.67 4.35
C LYS A 106 -26.81 1.25 2.93
N LEU A 107 -26.59 0.42 1.92
CA LEU A 107 -26.74 0.83 0.51
C LEU A 107 -28.20 1.17 0.17
N LEU A 108 -29.16 0.34 0.57
CA LEU A 108 -30.58 0.55 0.30
C LEU A 108 -31.12 1.81 0.99
N HIS A 109 -30.68 2.07 2.22
CA HIS A 109 -31.07 3.25 3.00
C HIS A 109 -30.29 4.53 2.63
N GLY A 110 -29.35 4.44 1.68
CA GLY A 110 -28.58 5.60 1.21
C GLY A 110 -27.61 6.15 2.25
N GLU A 111 -27.08 5.29 3.13
CA GLU A 111 -26.17 5.69 4.21
C GLU A 111 -24.75 5.98 3.71
N TYR A 112 -24.38 5.47 2.55
CA TYR A 112 -23.10 5.79 1.92
C TYR A 112 -23.18 7.11 1.18
N LYS A 113 -22.18 7.98 1.41
CA LYS A 113 -22.05 9.27 0.72
C LYS A 113 -21.24 9.17 -0.57
N ASN A 114 -20.40 8.15 -0.66
CA ASN A 114 -19.49 7.91 -1.79
C ASN A 114 -19.09 6.42 -1.83
N PRO A 115 -18.57 5.91 -2.96
CA PRO A 115 -18.23 4.49 -3.09
C PRO A 115 -17.03 4.03 -2.26
N LEU A 116 -16.19 4.94 -1.74
CA LEU A 116 -15.09 4.55 -0.84
C LEU A 116 -15.61 4.13 0.54
N GLU A 117 -16.69 4.72 1.04
CA GLU A 117 -17.29 4.28 2.30
C GLU A 117 -17.82 2.83 2.21
N PHE A 118 -18.39 2.45 1.07
CA PHE A 118 -18.76 1.05 0.78
C PHE A 118 -17.52 0.14 0.69
N CYS A 119 -16.43 0.64 0.10
CA CYS A 119 -15.14 -0.05 0.04
C CYS A 119 -14.58 -0.30 1.45
N ASP A 120 -14.64 0.72 2.31
CA ASP A 120 -14.13 0.67 3.68
C ASP A 120 -14.88 -0.38 4.50
N ASP A 121 -16.20 -0.48 4.37
CA ASP A 121 -17.01 -1.53 5.02
C ASP A 121 -16.69 -2.94 4.49
N ALA A 122 -16.47 -3.09 3.19
CA ALA A 122 -16.05 -4.37 2.61
C ALA A 122 -14.71 -4.82 3.22
N TRP A 123 -13.73 -3.92 3.28
CA TRP A 123 -12.43 -4.20 3.89
C TRP A 123 -12.51 -4.41 5.40
N LEU A 124 -13.41 -3.70 6.10
CA LEU A 124 -13.67 -3.94 7.52
C LEU A 124 -14.17 -5.36 7.76
N MET A 125 -15.11 -5.83 6.94
CA MET A 125 -15.62 -7.21 6.99
C MET A 125 -14.48 -8.23 6.78
N PHE A 126 -13.64 -8.04 5.75
CA PHE A 126 -12.51 -8.94 5.47
C PHE A 126 -11.45 -8.92 6.58
N ASN A 127 -11.08 -7.74 7.07
CA ASN A 127 -10.07 -7.58 8.10
C ASN A 127 -10.52 -8.17 9.43
N ASN A 128 -11.79 -7.99 9.80
CA ASN A 128 -12.37 -8.68 10.95
C ASN A 128 -12.22 -10.20 10.78
N ALA A 129 -12.62 -10.75 9.64
CA ALA A 129 -12.52 -12.19 9.39
C ALA A 129 -11.07 -12.72 9.46
N TRP A 130 -10.10 -12.03 8.85
CA TRP A 130 -8.69 -12.43 8.93
C TRP A 130 -8.09 -12.29 10.32
N LEU A 131 -8.56 -11.34 11.12
CA LEU A 131 -8.09 -11.14 12.49
C LEU A 131 -8.52 -12.30 13.42
N TYR A 132 -9.75 -12.77 13.31
CA TYR A 132 -10.28 -13.84 14.18
C TYR A 132 -9.90 -15.24 13.75
N ASN A 133 -9.71 -15.44 12.45
CA ASN A 133 -9.52 -16.77 11.89
C ASN A 133 -8.03 -17.02 11.61
N LYS A 134 -7.52 -18.20 11.97
CA LYS A 134 -6.14 -18.56 11.62
C LYS A 134 -6.03 -18.78 10.11
N LYS A 135 -4.87 -18.45 9.52
CA LYS A 135 -4.57 -18.63 8.08
C LYS A 135 -4.85 -20.05 7.54
N THR A 136 -4.81 -21.06 8.41
CA THR A 136 -5.06 -22.48 8.08
C THR A 136 -6.53 -22.88 8.08
N THR A 137 -7.45 -21.99 8.46
CA THR A 137 -8.88 -22.31 8.57
C THR A 137 -9.62 -22.09 7.25
N PRO A 138 -10.70 -22.86 6.97
CA PRO A 138 -11.52 -22.63 5.79
C PRO A 138 -12.07 -21.20 5.69
N ILE A 139 -12.55 -20.64 6.81
CA ILE A 139 -13.11 -19.27 6.85
C ILE A 139 -12.09 -18.23 6.38
N TYR A 140 -10.82 -18.37 6.77
CA TYR A 140 -9.76 -17.47 6.30
C TYR A 140 -9.56 -17.55 4.78
N THR A 141 -9.56 -18.77 4.23
CA THR A 141 -9.44 -18.99 2.78
C THR A 141 -10.66 -18.43 2.04
N MET A 142 -11.87 -18.70 2.54
CA MET A 142 -13.14 -18.17 1.99
C MET A 142 -13.14 -16.63 1.97
N CYS A 143 -12.73 -15.99 3.07
CA CYS A 143 -12.56 -14.54 3.14
C CYS A 143 -11.56 -14.03 2.09
N THR A 144 -10.43 -14.73 1.92
CA THR A 144 -9.39 -14.39 0.95
C THR A 144 -9.90 -14.46 -0.48
N ASN A 145 -10.71 -15.46 -0.81
CA ASN A 145 -11.31 -15.61 -2.12
C ASN A 145 -12.39 -14.54 -2.38
N LEU A 146 -13.25 -14.29 -1.38
CA LEU A 146 -14.28 -13.26 -1.48
C LEU A 146 -13.68 -11.86 -1.66
N ALA A 147 -12.59 -11.54 -0.96
CA ALA A 147 -11.88 -10.26 -1.13
C ALA A 147 -11.28 -10.10 -2.54
N LYS A 148 -10.76 -11.17 -3.13
CA LYS A 148 -10.28 -11.16 -4.53
C LYS A 148 -11.43 -10.89 -5.50
N LEU A 149 -12.55 -11.59 -5.33
CA LEU A 149 -13.76 -11.41 -6.14
C LEU A 149 -14.28 -9.98 -6.02
N PHE A 150 -14.32 -9.42 -4.81
CA PHE A 150 -14.71 -8.03 -4.58
C PHE A 150 -13.85 -7.06 -5.41
N VAL A 151 -12.51 -7.15 -5.30
CA VAL A 151 -11.59 -6.28 -6.06
C VAL A 151 -11.77 -6.46 -7.57
N GLU A 152 -11.92 -7.69 -8.04
CA GLU A 152 -12.10 -8.00 -9.47
C GLU A 152 -13.32 -7.30 -10.08
N TYR A 153 -14.47 -7.33 -9.40
CA TYR A 153 -15.70 -6.71 -9.89
C TYR A 153 -15.79 -5.21 -9.56
N PHE A 154 -15.24 -4.79 -8.43
CA PHE A 154 -15.40 -3.41 -7.95
C PHE A 154 -14.34 -2.44 -8.50
N ASP A 155 -13.10 -2.89 -8.77
CA ASP A 155 -12.05 -2.03 -9.37
C ASP A 155 -12.51 -1.33 -10.65
N PRO A 156 -13.15 -2.02 -11.64
CA PRO A 156 -13.63 -1.36 -12.86
C PRO A 156 -14.71 -0.30 -12.57
N ILE A 157 -15.63 -0.58 -11.64
CA ILE A 157 -16.72 0.34 -11.29
C ILE A 157 -16.16 1.58 -10.61
N ILE A 158 -15.28 1.41 -9.61
CA ILE A 158 -14.74 2.56 -8.87
C ILE A 158 -13.87 3.45 -9.77
N GLN A 159 -13.18 2.85 -10.75
CA GLN A 159 -12.44 3.58 -11.78
C GLN A 159 -13.39 4.35 -12.71
N ALA A 160 -14.51 3.76 -13.14
CA ALA A 160 -15.54 4.43 -13.91
C ALA A 160 -16.16 5.62 -13.14
N LEU A 161 -16.29 5.49 -11.82
CA LEU A 161 -16.75 6.57 -10.92
C LEU A 161 -15.67 7.65 -10.66
N GLY A 162 -14.47 7.49 -11.22
CA GLY A 162 -13.39 8.48 -11.20
C GLY A 162 -12.39 8.37 -10.05
N TYR A 163 -12.34 7.23 -9.35
CA TYR A 163 -11.35 6.92 -8.32
C TYR A 163 -10.18 6.12 -8.91
N CYS A 164 -9.12 5.90 -8.12
CA CYS A 164 -7.96 5.14 -8.56
C CYS A 164 -8.20 3.62 -8.62
N CYS A 165 -8.66 3.03 -7.51
CA CYS A 165 -8.90 1.59 -7.35
C CYS A 165 -9.57 1.32 -6.00
N SER A 166 -10.04 0.10 -5.80
CA SER A 166 -10.67 -0.41 -4.58
C SER A 166 -9.74 -1.18 -3.65
N ARG A 167 -8.48 -1.36 -4.07
CA ARG A 167 -7.48 -2.13 -3.32
C ARG A 167 -7.10 -1.43 -2.02
N GLN A 168 -7.07 -2.17 -0.92
CA GLN A 168 -6.45 -1.73 0.32
C GLN A 168 -4.94 -1.97 0.23
N TYR A 169 -4.18 -0.88 0.17
CA TYR A 169 -2.73 -0.94 0.26
C TYR A 169 -2.31 -0.72 1.71
N VAL A 170 -1.36 -1.53 2.15
CA VAL A 170 -0.73 -1.41 3.46
C VAL A 170 0.78 -1.49 3.30
N TYR A 171 1.49 -0.69 4.08
CA TYR A 171 2.93 -0.82 4.24
C TYR A 171 3.21 -1.99 5.16
N LEU A 172 3.91 -2.98 4.63
CA LEU A 172 4.32 -4.13 5.42
C LEU A 172 5.35 -3.70 6.47
N PRO A 173 5.27 -4.26 7.69
CA PRO A 173 6.23 -3.94 8.73
C PRO A 173 7.65 -4.22 8.25
N LYS A 174 8.56 -3.30 8.60
CA LYS A 174 9.99 -3.42 8.30
C LYS A 174 10.57 -4.57 9.12
N VAL A 175 11.53 -5.28 8.52
CA VAL A 175 12.36 -6.21 9.30
C VAL A 175 13.22 -5.37 10.23
N MET A 176 13.11 -5.61 11.53
CA MET A 176 13.83 -4.84 12.54
C MET A 176 15.15 -5.53 12.92
N LEU A 177 16.13 -4.74 13.31
CA LEU A 177 17.38 -5.25 13.88
C LEU A 177 17.13 -5.73 15.31
N CYS A 178 17.78 -6.81 15.72
CA CYS A 178 17.81 -7.24 17.12
C CYS A 178 19.16 -6.86 17.74
N TYR A 179 19.14 -6.16 18.89
CA TYR A 179 20.33 -5.79 19.68
C TYR A 179 20.85 -6.94 20.57
N GLY A 180 20.38 -8.16 20.34
CA GLY A 180 20.83 -9.36 21.03
C GLY A 180 22.24 -9.81 20.64
N LYS A 181 22.75 -10.83 21.34
CA LYS A 181 24.14 -11.30 21.22
C LYS A 181 24.52 -11.90 19.85
N LYS A 182 23.56 -12.33 19.04
CA LYS A 182 23.85 -12.94 17.73
C LYS A 182 24.05 -11.82 16.69
N GLN A 183 25.26 -11.75 16.11
CA GLN A 183 25.54 -10.85 15.00
C GLN A 183 24.53 -11.10 13.86
N CYS A 184 23.98 -10.03 13.28
CA CYS A 184 22.95 -10.08 12.24
C CYS A 184 21.60 -10.71 12.64
N CYS A 185 21.26 -10.78 13.93
CA CYS A 185 19.93 -11.20 14.36
C CYS A 185 18.87 -10.18 13.89
N ARG A 186 17.75 -10.69 13.36
CA ARG A 186 16.64 -9.91 12.81
C ARG A 186 15.33 -10.34 13.42
N ILE A 187 14.41 -9.40 13.56
CA ILE A 187 13.02 -9.63 13.95
C ILE A 187 12.19 -9.58 12.67
N SER A 188 11.65 -10.73 12.27
CA SER A 188 10.87 -10.87 11.05
C SER A 188 9.46 -10.33 11.24
N ARG A 189 8.66 -10.35 10.18
CA ARG A 189 7.24 -10.01 10.26
C ARG A 189 6.50 -11.07 11.07
N ASP A 190 5.46 -10.66 11.77
CA ASP A 190 4.67 -11.48 12.70
C ASP A 190 5.43 -12.02 13.93
N ASP A 191 6.73 -11.73 14.07
CA ASP A 191 7.51 -12.17 15.24
C ASP A 191 7.16 -11.35 16.49
N ASN A 192 7.13 -12.02 17.64
CA ASN A 192 7.08 -11.36 18.94
C ASN A 192 8.47 -10.80 19.29
N TYR A 193 8.48 -9.59 19.82
CA TYR A 193 9.69 -8.88 20.22
C TYR A 193 9.45 -8.00 21.44
N TYR A 194 10.54 -7.49 21.98
CA TYR A 194 10.54 -6.53 23.08
C TYR A 194 11.25 -5.27 22.61
N TYR A 195 10.74 -4.11 22.99
CA TYR A 195 11.40 -2.85 22.70
C TYR A 195 11.47 -1.95 23.92
N TYR A 196 12.48 -1.11 23.96
CA TYR A 196 12.62 0.00 24.89
C TYR A 196 12.58 1.30 24.09
N ASP A 197 11.62 2.15 24.44
CA ASP A 197 11.52 3.53 23.94
C ASP A 197 12.48 4.40 24.76
N ASN A 198 13.47 4.98 24.10
CA ASN A 198 14.52 5.76 24.73
C ASN A 198 14.05 7.22 24.91
N PRO A 199 13.71 7.66 26.13
CA PRO A 199 13.12 8.98 26.33
C PRO A 199 14.14 10.12 26.10
N GLU A 200 15.45 9.83 26.15
CA GLU A 200 16.50 10.84 26.02
C GLU A 200 17.68 10.36 25.15
N PRO A 201 17.53 10.29 23.81
CA PRO A 201 18.52 9.78 22.84
C PRO A 201 19.85 10.53 22.77
N SER A 202 20.02 11.58 23.57
CA SER A 202 21.21 12.44 23.58
C SER A 202 21.83 12.58 24.97
N ARG A 203 21.20 12.04 26.01
CA ARG A 203 21.64 12.21 27.40
C ARG A 203 22.36 10.98 27.95
N PHE A 204 21.93 9.80 27.53
CA PHE A 204 22.62 8.55 27.80
C PHE A 204 23.51 8.23 26.60
N ASN A 205 24.51 7.34 26.73
CA ASN A 205 25.34 6.90 25.60
C ASN A 205 24.53 6.13 24.52
N LEU A 206 23.22 6.34 24.42
CA LEU A 206 22.29 5.66 23.54
C LEU A 206 21.70 6.68 22.57
N SER A 207 22.02 6.55 21.29
CA SER A 207 21.65 7.49 20.24
C SER A 207 20.36 7.14 19.50
N ASN A 208 19.90 5.88 19.59
CA ASN A 208 18.67 5.46 18.94
C ASN A 208 17.44 5.76 19.80
N ASP A 209 16.34 6.10 19.13
CA ASP A 209 15.04 6.31 19.77
C ASP A 209 14.46 5.00 20.32
N ILE A 210 14.75 3.87 19.68
CA ILE A 210 14.18 2.57 20.05
C ILE A 210 15.25 1.47 19.99
N TYR A 211 15.25 0.62 21.03
CA TYR A 211 16.09 -0.58 21.11
C TYR A 211 15.25 -1.84 21.14
N THR A 212 15.45 -2.73 20.17
CA THR A 212 14.62 -3.92 19.94
C THR A 212 15.36 -5.24 20.17
N PHE A 213 14.66 -6.22 20.75
CA PHE A 213 15.17 -7.58 20.97
C PHE A 213 14.14 -8.61 20.52
N CYS A 214 14.55 -9.60 19.73
CA CYS A 214 13.68 -10.75 19.44
C CYS A 214 13.39 -11.52 20.73
N ALA A 215 12.27 -12.24 20.77
CA ALA A 215 11.87 -13.00 21.95
C ALA A 215 12.98 -13.97 22.44
N GLU A 216 13.65 -14.69 21.54
CA GLU A 216 14.73 -15.61 21.92
C GLU A 216 15.88 -14.88 22.63
N CYS A 217 16.37 -13.78 22.06
CA CYS A 217 17.48 -13.01 22.64
C CYS A 217 17.09 -12.39 23.97
N PHE A 218 15.90 -11.82 24.08
CA PHE A 218 15.42 -11.19 25.31
C PHE A 218 15.37 -12.20 26.49
N HIS A 219 14.83 -13.40 26.26
CA HIS A 219 14.73 -14.45 27.29
C HIS A 219 16.05 -15.18 27.56
N SER A 220 17.02 -15.13 26.62
CA SER A 220 18.35 -15.71 26.82
C SER A 220 19.15 -14.99 27.92
N ILE A 221 18.88 -13.70 28.13
CA ILE A 221 19.51 -12.88 29.17
C ILE A 221 18.88 -13.26 30.52
N LYS A 222 19.65 -13.84 31.44
CA LYS A 222 19.13 -14.26 32.75
C LYS A 222 19.10 -13.13 33.80
N CYS A 223 19.81 -12.04 33.55
CA CYS A 223 19.81 -10.87 34.42
C CYS A 223 18.48 -10.10 34.35
N GLU A 224 18.17 -9.36 35.42
CA GLU A 224 17.01 -8.47 35.52
C GLU A 224 17.15 -7.21 34.64
N SER A 225 18.37 -6.90 34.21
CA SER A 225 18.73 -5.80 33.34
C SER A 225 19.40 -6.31 32.05
N ILE A 226 19.33 -5.47 31.01
CA ILE A 226 19.96 -5.69 29.71
C ILE A 226 20.99 -4.58 29.49
N LEU A 227 22.20 -4.98 29.10
CA LEU A 227 23.24 -4.04 28.66
C LEU A 227 23.01 -3.69 27.19
N VAL A 228 22.83 -2.41 26.89
CA VAL A 228 22.51 -1.89 25.57
C VAL A 228 23.58 -0.90 25.11
N GLY A 229 23.94 -0.93 23.84
CA GLY A 229 24.85 0.04 23.21
C GLY A 229 24.71 0.03 21.69
N ASP A 230 25.11 1.12 21.04
CA ASP A 230 25.01 1.27 19.59
C ASP A 230 26.26 0.75 18.87
N ASP A 231 27.42 0.81 19.53
CA ASP A 231 28.71 0.42 18.96
C ASP A 231 29.47 -0.53 19.90
N PRO A 232 30.21 -1.54 19.38
CA PRO A 232 31.01 -2.45 20.20
C PRO A 232 32.07 -1.79 21.09
N THR A 233 32.52 -0.58 20.75
CA THR A 233 33.52 0.20 21.50
C THR A 233 32.90 1.12 22.55
N GLN A 234 31.57 1.26 22.54
CA GLN A 234 30.85 2.12 23.45
C GLN A 234 30.71 1.48 24.84
N THR A 235 30.71 2.33 25.89
CA THR A 235 30.25 1.90 27.21
C THR A 235 28.75 1.56 27.17
N LEU A 236 28.42 0.32 27.54
CA LEU A 236 27.04 -0.16 27.55
C LEU A 236 26.24 0.47 28.70
N VAL A 237 24.96 0.73 28.44
CA VAL A 237 23.99 1.26 29.40
C VAL A 237 23.14 0.12 29.92
N GLU A 238 22.97 0.06 31.24
CA GLU A 238 22.15 -0.96 31.89
C GLU A 238 20.69 -0.51 31.96
N ILE A 239 19.80 -1.26 31.31
CA ILE A 239 18.36 -0.96 31.25
C ILE A 239 17.59 -2.11 31.91
N PRO A 240 16.78 -1.85 32.96
CA PRO A 240 15.93 -2.86 33.56
C PRO A 240 14.94 -3.48 32.55
N LYS A 241 14.78 -4.81 32.59
CA LYS A 241 13.84 -5.53 31.70
C LYS A 241 12.39 -5.09 31.87
N THR A 242 12.03 -4.58 33.04
CA THR A 242 10.69 -4.06 33.35
C THR A 242 10.32 -2.83 32.52
N LEU A 243 11.30 -2.14 31.93
CA LEU A 243 11.06 -1.00 31.04
C LEU A 243 10.84 -1.42 29.58
N PHE A 244 11.04 -2.70 29.24
CA PHE A 244 10.79 -3.19 27.88
C PHE A 244 9.33 -3.60 27.71
N ILE A 245 8.75 -3.20 26.59
CA ILE A 245 7.37 -3.47 26.22
C ILE A 245 7.36 -4.63 25.22
N SER A 246 6.52 -5.64 25.50
CA SER A 246 6.28 -6.73 24.55
C SER A 246 5.39 -6.25 23.41
N ALA A 247 5.78 -6.56 22.19
CA ALA A 247 5.03 -6.25 20.98
C ALA A 247 5.16 -7.37 19.94
N LYS A 248 4.36 -7.26 18.87
CA LYS A 248 4.43 -8.15 17.72
C LYS A 248 4.66 -7.32 16.46
N ASN A 249 5.51 -7.81 15.56
CA ASN A 249 5.87 -7.10 14.34
C ASN A 249 4.84 -7.32 13.23
N ASP A 250 3.58 -6.99 13.52
CA ASP A 250 2.43 -7.20 12.64
C ASP A 250 1.63 -5.92 12.34
N ILE A 251 2.13 -4.77 12.79
CA ILE A 251 1.54 -3.47 12.47
C ILE A 251 1.66 -3.21 10.97
N GLN A 252 0.51 -3.00 10.34
CA GLN A 252 0.38 -2.67 8.92
C GLN A 252 -0.19 -1.26 8.82
N GLU A 253 0.59 -0.33 8.28
CA GLU A 253 0.15 1.05 8.13
C GLU A 253 -0.61 1.21 6.81
N PRO A 254 -1.84 1.75 6.81
CA PRO A 254 -2.59 1.93 5.59
C PRO A 254 -1.94 2.98 4.68
N GLU A 255 -2.06 2.78 3.37
CA GLU A 255 -1.64 3.75 2.35
C GLU A 255 -2.35 5.09 2.52
N ILE A 256 -1.59 6.16 2.35
CA ILE A 256 -2.11 7.52 2.47
C ILE A 256 -3.06 7.81 1.31
N MET A 257 -4.21 8.39 1.64
CA MET A 257 -5.16 8.91 0.66
C MET A 257 -5.04 10.42 0.56
N ILE A 258 -4.94 10.95 -0.66
CA ILE A 258 -4.90 12.38 -0.96
C ILE A 258 -6.13 12.81 -1.74
N GLU A 259 -6.52 14.08 -1.60
CA GLU A 259 -7.73 14.61 -2.23
C GLU A 259 -7.42 15.42 -3.48
N CYS A 260 -8.22 15.20 -4.53
CA CYS A 260 -8.18 16.05 -5.71
C CYS A 260 -8.71 17.45 -5.37
N ILE A 261 -7.91 18.50 -5.61
CA ILE A 261 -8.30 19.89 -5.31
C ILE A 261 -9.44 20.42 -6.17
N VAL A 262 -9.81 19.70 -7.25
CA VAL A 262 -10.92 20.05 -8.15
C VAL A 262 -12.20 19.35 -7.73
N CYS A 263 -12.17 18.02 -7.58
CA CYS A 263 -13.38 17.20 -7.40
C CYS A 263 -13.51 16.53 -6.03
N THR A 264 -12.55 16.74 -5.14
CA THR A 264 -12.47 16.21 -3.77
C THR A 264 -12.49 14.67 -3.65
N ARG A 265 -12.45 13.94 -4.77
CA ARG A 265 -12.25 12.48 -4.74
C ARG A 265 -10.91 12.15 -4.10
N ARG A 266 -10.93 11.19 -3.18
CA ARG A 266 -9.72 10.64 -2.53
C ARG A 266 -9.06 9.58 -3.41
N TRP A 267 -7.75 9.64 -3.52
CA TRP A 267 -6.92 8.72 -4.30
C TRP A 267 -5.78 8.21 -3.42
N HIS A 268 -5.36 6.96 -3.59
CA HIS A 268 -4.11 6.51 -2.99
C HIS A 268 -2.97 7.39 -3.50
N GLN A 269 -2.08 7.84 -2.62
CA GLN A 269 -0.96 8.70 -3.00
C GLN A 269 -0.08 8.01 -4.04
N ILE A 270 0.19 6.71 -3.88
CA ILE A 270 0.92 5.90 -4.87
C ILE A 270 0.19 5.79 -6.21
N CYS A 271 -1.16 5.75 -6.25
CA CYS A 271 -1.91 5.71 -7.50
C CYS A 271 -1.96 7.08 -8.18
N ALA A 272 -2.00 8.14 -7.39
CA ALA A 272 -1.92 9.51 -7.85
C ALA A 272 -0.51 9.88 -8.38
N LEU A 273 0.51 9.17 -7.91
CA LEU A 273 1.93 9.48 -8.11
C LEU A 273 2.26 10.92 -7.72
N HIS A 274 1.72 11.40 -6.60
CA HIS A 274 1.81 12.81 -6.18
C HIS A 274 2.73 13.01 -4.98
N LEU A 275 3.58 14.04 -5.07
CA LEU A 275 4.44 14.54 -4.01
C LEU A 275 4.33 16.06 -3.93
N ASN A 276 4.20 16.60 -2.72
CA ASN A 276 4.03 18.04 -2.51
C ASN A 276 5.30 18.82 -2.87
N GLU A 277 6.48 18.19 -2.81
CA GLU A 277 7.76 18.73 -3.22
C GLU A 277 7.83 18.96 -4.75
N ILE A 278 7.08 18.17 -5.52
CA ILE A 278 6.97 18.29 -6.98
C ILE A 278 5.84 19.24 -7.37
N TRP A 279 4.66 19.04 -6.78
CA TRP A 279 3.46 19.83 -7.08
C TRP A 279 2.84 20.40 -5.79
N PRO A 280 3.39 21.52 -5.27
CA PRO A 280 2.92 22.11 -4.01
C PRO A 280 1.52 22.73 -4.12
N GLU A 281 1.06 23.01 -5.34
CA GLU A 281 -0.26 23.58 -5.63
C GLU A 281 -1.41 22.59 -5.37
N GLY A 282 -1.10 21.30 -5.17
CA GLY A 282 -2.04 20.24 -4.82
C GLY A 282 -2.27 19.22 -5.92
N PHE A 283 -2.94 18.12 -5.57
CA PHE A 283 -3.20 17.00 -6.46
C PHE A 283 -4.41 17.26 -7.36
N ILE A 284 -4.27 16.98 -8.66
CA ILE A 284 -5.38 16.96 -9.64
C ILE A 284 -5.48 15.57 -10.26
N CYS A 285 -6.61 14.90 -10.03
CA CYS A 285 -6.84 13.55 -10.53
C CYS A 285 -6.96 13.49 -12.05
N ASN A 286 -6.65 12.33 -12.63
CA ASN A 286 -6.65 12.12 -14.07
C ASN A 286 -8.02 12.38 -14.72
N THR A 287 -9.11 12.14 -13.98
CA THR A 287 -10.47 12.44 -14.42
C THR A 287 -10.67 13.94 -14.65
N CYS A 288 -10.28 14.77 -13.68
CA CYS A 288 -10.39 16.23 -13.80
C CYS A 288 -9.45 16.80 -14.88
N LEU A 289 -8.23 16.26 -15.00
CA LEU A 289 -7.31 16.68 -16.06
C LEU A 289 -7.93 16.52 -17.45
N ARG A 290 -8.56 15.36 -17.71
CA ARG A 290 -9.23 15.08 -18.98
C ARG A 290 -10.50 15.91 -19.16
N GLN A 291 -11.38 15.89 -18.16
CA GLN A 291 -12.71 16.53 -18.23
C GLN A 291 -12.62 18.05 -18.44
N TYR A 292 -11.68 18.71 -17.76
CA TYR A 292 -11.52 20.16 -17.82
C TYR A 292 -10.35 20.61 -18.70
N ASN A 293 -9.72 19.69 -19.42
CA ASN A 293 -8.56 19.97 -20.28
C ASN A 293 -7.45 20.74 -19.53
N ILE A 294 -7.12 20.29 -18.32
CA ILE A 294 -6.11 20.92 -17.49
C ILE A 294 -4.73 20.36 -17.87
N LYS A 295 -3.78 21.23 -18.15
CA LYS A 295 -2.39 20.82 -18.40
C LYS A 295 -1.67 20.62 -17.05
N ARG A 296 -1.29 19.38 -16.73
CA ARG A 296 -0.47 19.08 -15.55
C ARG A 296 0.88 19.80 -15.66
N LYS A 297 1.33 20.39 -14.55
CA LYS A 297 2.67 20.98 -14.44
C LYS A 297 3.72 19.90 -14.63
N GLU A 298 4.74 20.17 -15.43
CA GLU A 298 5.80 19.19 -15.70
C GLU A 298 6.57 18.84 -14.43
N ASN A 299 6.99 17.58 -14.31
CA ASN A 299 7.87 17.14 -13.24
C ASN A 299 9.31 17.56 -13.55
N SER A 300 9.91 18.41 -12.70
CA SER A 300 11.32 18.80 -12.79
C SER A 300 12.28 17.77 -12.20
N TYR A 301 11.79 16.88 -11.35
CA TYR A 301 12.56 15.86 -10.63
C TYR A 301 12.51 14.52 -11.39
N ILE A 302 13.06 14.52 -12.60
CA ILE A 302 13.18 13.32 -13.45
C ILE A 302 14.64 12.93 -13.63
N ALA A 303 14.89 11.62 -13.79
CA ALA A 303 16.25 11.09 -13.93
C ALA A 303 17.04 11.75 -15.07
N GLN A 304 16.36 12.13 -16.16
CA GLN A 304 16.99 12.76 -17.32
C GLN A 304 17.62 14.12 -17.00
N LYS A 305 17.08 14.85 -16.02
CA LYS A 305 17.54 16.18 -15.60
C LYS A 305 18.68 16.15 -14.58
N LEU A 306 19.03 14.97 -14.07
CA LEU A 306 20.19 14.81 -13.19
C LEU A 306 21.49 15.00 -13.97
N THR A 307 22.54 15.45 -13.27
CA THR A 307 23.88 15.70 -13.82
C THR A 307 24.41 14.48 -14.58
N VAL A 308 24.89 14.73 -15.80
CA VAL A 308 25.51 13.71 -16.65
C VAL A 308 27.02 13.71 -16.39
N THR A 309 27.57 12.52 -16.23
CA THR A 309 29.01 12.25 -16.18
C THR A 309 29.43 11.45 -17.41
N ASP A 310 30.71 11.49 -17.76
CA ASP A 310 31.26 10.71 -18.89
C ASP A 310 30.93 9.22 -18.77
N LEU A 311 31.12 8.64 -17.58
CA LEU A 311 30.77 7.25 -17.30
C LEU A 311 29.28 7.00 -17.54
N SER A 312 28.40 7.83 -16.99
CA SER A 312 26.95 7.66 -17.19
C SER A 312 26.54 7.77 -18.65
N SER A 313 27.18 8.69 -19.42
CA SER A 313 26.90 8.88 -20.84
C SER A 313 27.32 7.67 -21.66
N GLN A 314 28.52 7.13 -21.41
CA GLN A 314 29.01 5.95 -22.12
C GLN A 314 28.17 4.70 -21.82
N LEU A 315 27.76 4.51 -20.56
CA LEU A 315 26.88 3.41 -20.17
C LEU A 315 25.49 3.57 -20.80
N GLU A 316 24.90 4.76 -20.72
CA GLU A 316 23.58 5.05 -21.30
C GLU A 316 23.59 4.80 -22.81
N GLN A 317 24.61 5.29 -23.53
CA GLN A 317 24.76 5.07 -24.96
C GLN A 317 24.88 3.58 -25.27
N ARG A 318 25.78 2.86 -24.58
CA ARG A 318 26.00 1.43 -24.83
C ARG A 318 24.72 0.62 -24.64
N VAL A 319 23.97 0.87 -23.57
CA VAL A 319 22.71 0.15 -23.30
C VAL A 319 21.65 0.49 -24.34
N ASN A 320 21.48 1.77 -24.67
CA ASN A 320 20.46 2.18 -25.65
C ASN A 320 20.80 1.71 -27.07
N THR A 321 22.07 1.69 -27.48
CA THR A 321 22.50 1.09 -28.75
C THR A 321 22.18 -0.41 -28.78
N PHE A 322 22.48 -1.14 -27.70
CA PHE A 322 22.11 -2.55 -27.60
C PHE A 322 20.59 -2.77 -27.72
N LEU A 323 19.78 -1.96 -27.03
CA LEU A 323 18.31 -2.06 -27.10
C LEU A 323 17.79 -1.74 -28.50
N PHE A 324 18.37 -0.74 -29.16
CA PHE A 324 18.08 -0.41 -30.54
C PHE A 324 18.38 -1.60 -31.47
N ASP A 325 19.56 -2.22 -31.34
CA ASP A 325 19.97 -3.38 -32.13
C ASP A 325 19.08 -4.62 -31.89
N LYS A 326 18.42 -4.69 -30.73
CA LYS A 326 17.44 -5.73 -30.38
C LYS A 326 16.01 -5.42 -30.83
N ASN A 327 15.81 -4.35 -31.59
CA ASN A 327 14.49 -3.85 -32.00
C ASN A 327 13.58 -3.45 -30.81
N CYS A 328 14.17 -3.05 -29.68
CA CYS A 328 13.45 -2.59 -28.49
C CYS A 328 13.32 -1.06 -28.48
N TYR A 329 12.59 -0.51 -29.45
CA TYR A 329 12.53 0.94 -29.70
C TYR A 329 11.79 1.77 -28.64
N GLU A 330 10.91 1.14 -27.86
CA GLU A 330 10.04 1.83 -26.89
C GLU A 330 10.71 2.03 -25.51
N SER A 331 11.86 1.41 -25.27
CA SER A 331 12.51 1.37 -23.96
C SER A 331 13.80 2.18 -23.96
N ARG A 332 13.71 3.50 -23.73
CA ARG A 332 14.90 4.32 -23.49
C ARG A 332 15.34 4.19 -22.03
N VAL A 333 16.59 3.77 -21.83
CA VAL A 333 17.21 3.71 -20.50
C VAL A 333 17.93 5.03 -20.22
N THR A 334 17.81 5.53 -18.99
CA THR A 334 18.56 6.69 -18.48
C THR A 334 19.48 6.22 -17.37
N ILE A 335 20.78 6.48 -17.47
CA ILE A 335 21.78 6.08 -16.46
C ILE A 335 22.42 7.33 -15.87
N ARG A 336 22.52 7.42 -14.55
CA ARG A 336 23.11 8.57 -13.85
C ARG A 336 23.99 8.09 -12.70
N VAL A 337 25.15 8.72 -12.53
CA VAL A 337 26.03 8.50 -11.36
C VAL A 337 25.58 9.46 -10.27
N LEU A 338 25.10 8.93 -9.16
CA LEU A 338 24.54 9.73 -8.05
C LEU A 338 25.58 10.04 -6.96
N ALA A 339 26.62 9.21 -6.85
CA ALA A 339 27.68 9.38 -5.86
C ALA A 339 29.01 8.85 -6.42
N SER A 340 30.09 9.56 -6.12
CA SER A 340 31.47 9.13 -6.34
C SER A 340 32.28 9.59 -5.14
N SER A 341 32.91 8.67 -4.44
CA SER A 341 33.69 8.97 -3.24
C SER A 341 34.90 8.06 -3.14
N ASP A 342 36.02 8.62 -2.69
CA ASP A 342 37.20 7.86 -2.33
C ASP A 342 36.95 7.17 -0.99
N ASN A 343 37.20 5.86 -0.94
CA ASN A 343 37.03 5.07 0.26
C ASN A 343 38.33 4.30 0.55
N ILE A 344 38.72 4.25 1.81
CA ILE A 344 39.89 3.48 2.27
C ILE A 344 39.38 2.25 3.00
N CYS A 345 39.60 1.07 2.42
CA CYS A 345 39.32 -0.19 3.10
C CYS A 345 40.42 -0.48 4.11
N LYS A 346 40.12 -0.34 5.40
CA LYS A 346 41.03 -0.77 6.46
C LYS A 346 40.96 -2.29 6.57
N VAL A 347 42.11 -2.95 6.58
CA VAL A 347 42.20 -4.39 6.84
C VAL A 347 41.74 -4.63 8.27
N THR A 348 40.65 -5.38 8.45
CA THR A 348 40.19 -5.81 9.77
C THR A 348 41.16 -6.84 10.36
N PRO A 349 41.43 -6.82 11.67
CA PRO A 349 42.33 -7.77 12.35
C PRO A 349 41.99 -9.25 12.12
#